data_AF-A0A0F2NSB0-F1
#
_entry.id   AF-A0A0F2NSB0-F1
#
_cell.length_a   1.000
_cell.length_b   1.000
_cell.length_c   1.000
_cell.angle_alpha   90.00
_cell.angle_beta   90.00
_cell.angle_gamma   90.00
#
_symmetry.space_group_name_H-M   'P 1'
#
loop_
_entity.id
_entity.type
_entity.pdbx_description
1 polymer ?
#
loop_
_entity_poly.entity_id
_entity_poly.type
_entity_poly.pdbx_seq_one_letter_code
_entity_poly.pdbx_strand_id
1 'polypeptide(L)'
;MLDQSSDALQRWKGFDQAIDRWLDERHELIVLLSNFAASRDLSHRTPQLTDRLQAFISLLIDYISAGHFEFYQQLIEEGREYQDTGAVATGVRLLKIIDASTQQALEFESRYDQSAPLTDLAADLSELAETLASRFTAEDQMISILHDAHLARKTG
;
A
#
# COMPACT_ATOMS: atom_id res chain seq x y z
N MET A 1 15.86 -32.38 -1.33
CA MET A 1 16.61 -31.22 -1.84
C MET A 1 16.07 -30.69 -3.16
N LEU A 2 15.54 -31.53 -4.06
CA LEU A 2 14.84 -31.06 -5.28
C LEU A 2 13.41 -30.56 -5.00
N ASP A 3 12.68 -31.17 -4.07
CA ASP A 3 11.31 -30.76 -3.68
C ASP A 3 11.24 -29.32 -3.13
N GLN A 4 12.15 -29.00 -2.19
CA GLN A 4 12.16 -27.69 -1.53
C GLN A 4 12.43 -26.52 -2.48
N SER A 5 13.19 -26.75 -3.56
CA SER A 5 13.47 -25.72 -4.57
C SER A 5 12.27 -25.48 -5.48
N SER A 6 11.49 -26.53 -5.79
CA SER A 6 10.25 -26.41 -6.57
C SER A 6 9.15 -25.71 -5.77
N ASP A 7 9.01 -26.05 -4.48
CA ASP A 7 8.02 -25.46 -3.58
C ASP A 7 8.27 -23.96 -3.35
N ALA A 8 9.53 -23.57 -3.13
CA ALA A 8 9.91 -22.16 -2.97
C ALA A 8 9.62 -21.34 -4.25
N LEU A 9 9.92 -21.90 -5.43
CA LEU A 9 9.67 -21.24 -6.71
C LEU A 9 8.17 -21.04 -6.98
N GLN A 10 7.35 -22.05 -6.67
CA GLN A 10 5.90 -21.95 -6.80
C GLN A 10 5.30 -20.97 -5.80
N ARG A 11 5.81 -20.94 -4.57
CA ARG A 11 5.43 -19.95 -3.55
C ARG A 11 5.72 -18.54 -4.02
N TRP A 12 6.93 -18.27 -4.51
CA TRP A 12 7.30 -16.93 -4.99
C TRP A 12 6.52 -16.52 -6.23
N LYS A 13 6.28 -17.42 -7.18
CA LYS A 13 5.41 -17.13 -8.34
C LYS A 13 3.97 -16.76 -7.91
N GLY A 14 3.44 -17.39 -6.87
CA GLY A 14 2.15 -17.01 -6.29
C GLY A 14 2.18 -15.64 -5.62
N PHE A 15 3.32 -15.30 -4.99
CA PHE A 15 3.55 -14.00 -4.38
C PHE A 15 3.67 -12.87 -5.42
N ASP A 16 4.33 -13.10 -6.56
CA ASP A 16 4.39 -12.15 -7.68
C ASP A 16 2.96 -11.71 -8.11
N GLN A 17 2.07 -12.69 -8.30
CA GLN A 17 0.66 -12.43 -8.66
C GLN A 17 -0.13 -11.72 -7.55
N ALA A 18 0.26 -11.91 -6.29
CA ALA A 18 -0.34 -11.20 -5.17
C ALA A 18 0.12 -9.73 -5.16
N ILE A 19 1.42 -9.48 -5.40
CA ILE A 19 1.97 -8.12 -5.54
C ILE A 19 1.28 -7.39 -6.69
N ASP A 20 1.12 -8.01 -7.86
CA ASP A 20 0.45 -7.38 -9.01
C ASP A 20 -0.95 -6.88 -8.64
N ARG A 21 -1.76 -7.72 -7.97
CA ARG A 21 -3.11 -7.34 -7.52
C ARG A 21 -3.10 -6.23 -6.48
N TRP A 22 -2.12 -6.22 -5.58
CA TRP A 22 -1.98 -5.16 -4.59
C TRP A 22 -1.58 -3.82 -5.24
N LEU A 23 -0.75 -3.86 -6.28
CA LEU A 23 -0.41 -2.67 -7.07
C LEU A 23 -1.60 -2.17 -7.92
N ASP A 24 -2.50 -3.07 -8.34
CA ASP A 24 -3.76 -2.68 -8.97
C ASP A 24 -4.67 -1.90 -7.99
N GLU A 25 -4.79 -2.35 -6.74
CA GLU A 25 -5.53 -1.62 -5.69
C GLU A 25 -4.90 -0.23 -5.42
N ARG A 26 -3.56 -0.14 -5.40
CA ARG A 26 -2.87 1.14 -5.31
C ARG A 26 -3.25 2.07 -6.46
N HIS A 27 -3.28 1.55 -7.67
CA HIS A 27 -3.64 2.34 -8.85
C HIS A 27 -5.08 2.85 -8.74
N GLU A 28 -6.02 2.02 -8.28
CA GLU A 28 -7.39 2.44 -8.03
C GLU A 28 -7.48 3.56 -6.97
N LEU A 29 -6.71 3.49 -5.88
CA LEU A 29 -6.61 4.57 -4.89
C LEU A 29 -6.13 5.88 -5.51
N ILE A 30 -5.09 5.84 -6.34
CA ILE A 30 -4.55 7.02 -7.03
C ILE A 30 -5.60 7.64 -7.95
N VAL A 31 -6.37 6.81 -8.67
CA VAL A 31 -7.46 7.28 -9.52
C VAL A 31 -8.54 7.96 -8.70
N LEU A 32 -8.95 7.38 -7.57
CA LEU A 32 -9.96 7.99 -6.69
C LEU A 32 -9.47 9.33 -6.11
N LEU A 33 -8.23 9.41 -5.62
CA LEU A 33 -7.62 10.66 -5.14
C LEU A 33 -7.61 11.73 -6.24
N SER A 34 -7.21 11.36 -7.46
CA SER A 34 -7.21 12.26 -8.61
C SER A 34 -8.62 12.78 -8.94
N ASN A 35 -9.63 11.92 -8.82
CA ASN A 35 -11.02 12.30 -9.02
C ASN A 35 -11.54 13.25 -7.93
N PHE A 36 -11.08 13.13 -6.69
CA PHE A 36 -11.38 14.11 -5.65
C PHE A 36 -10.68 15.44 -5.91
N ALA A 37 -9.40 15.43 -6.26
CA ALA A 37 -8.64 16.64 -6.59
C ALA A 37 -9.25 17.42 -7.77
N ALA A 38 -9.88 16.74 -8.73
CA ALA A 38 -10.58 17.35 -9.85
C ALA A 38 -11.99 17.87 -9.50
N SER A 39 -12.53 17.56 -8.32
CA SER A 39 -13.88 17.94 -7.91
C SER A 39 -13.93 19.41 -7.47
N ARG A 40 -14.95 20.15 -7.92
CA ARG A 40 -15.06 21.60 -7.67
C ARG A 40 -15.56 21.96 -6.28
N ASP A 41 -16.30 21.07 -5.63
CA ASP A 41 -16.88 21.28 -4.32
C ASP A 41 -16.92 19.96 -3.56
N LEU A 42 -16.15 19.91 -2.48
CA LEU A 42 -16.10 18.80 -1.52
C LEU A 42 -16.66 19.20 -0.15
N SER A 43 -17.02 20.49 0.01
CA SER A 43 -17.40 21.07 1.30
C SER A 43 -18.85 20.76 1.68
N HIS A 44 -19.68 20.47 0.69
CA HIS A 44 -21.10 20.17 0.86
C HIS A 44 -21.38 18.67 0.68
N ARG A 45 -21.92 18.06 1.74
CA ARG A 45 -22.29 16.63 1.73
C ARG A 45 -23.46 16.39 0.79
N THR A 46 -23.24 15.51 -0.19
CA THR A 46 -24.28 14.91 -1.04
C THR A 46 -24.24 13.39 -0.86
N PRO A 47 -25.33 12.66 -1.18
CA PRO A 47 -25.30 11.20 -1.19
C PRO A 47 -24.18 10.66 -2.08
N GLN A 48 -24.01 11.21 -3.28
CA GLN A 48 -22.96 10.77 -4.21
C GLN A 48 -21.54 11.00 -3.67
N LEU A 49 -21.29 12.15 -3.02
CA LEU A 49 -19.99 12.42 -2.41
C LEU A 49 -19.74 11.51 -1.21
N THR A 50 -20.77 11.25 -0.41
CA THR A 50 -20.69 10.33 0.74
C THR A 50 -20.33 8.93 0.27
N ASP A 51 -21.04 8.39 -0.72
CA ASP A 51 -20.78 7.04 -1.24
C ASP A 51 -19.37 6.93 -1.82
N ARG A 52 -18.92 7.93 -2.59
CA ARG A 52 -17.56 7.96 -3.13
C ARG A 52 -16.49 8.03 -2.04
N LEU A 53 -16.71 8.84 -1.01
CA LEU A 53 -15.79 8.98 0.11
C LEU A 53 -15.68 7.68 0.91
N GLN A 54 -16.81 7.03 1.20
CA GLN A 54 -16.81 5.74 1.90
C GLN A 54 -16.14 4.65 1.08
N ALA A 55 -16.40 4.57 -0.23
CA ALA A 55 -15.71 3.62 -1.11
C ALA A 55 -14.19 3.83 -1.13
N PHE A 56 -13.75 5.09 -1.17
CA PHE A 56 -12.33 5.43 -1.07
C PHE A 56 -11.73 5.02 0.28
N ILE A 57 -12.40 5.32 1.39
CA ILE A 57 -11.94 4.95 2.73
C ILE A 57 -11.84 3.42 2.87
N SER A 58 -12.84 2.68 2.41
CA SER A 58 -12.80 1.21 2.43
C SER A 58 -11.60 0.67 1.66
N LEU A 59 -11.42 1.12 0.40
CA LEU A 59 -10.27 0.69 -0.41
C LEU A 59 -8.94 1.07 0.23
N LEU A 60 -8.85 2.25 0.86
CA LEU A 60 -7.65 2.72 1.54
C LEU A 60 -7.28 1.79 2.69
N ILE A 61 -8.26 1.43 3.52
CA ILE A 61 -8.05 0.54 4.66
C ILE A 61 -7.69 -0.88 4.20
N ASP A 62 -8.36 -1.39 3.16
CA ASP A 62 -8.05 -2.70 2.58
C ASP A 62 -6.62 -2.74 2.06
N TYR A 63 -6.24 -1.78 1.21
CA TYR A 63 -4.90 -1.64 0.65
C TYR A 63 -3.81 -1.57 1.72
N ILE A 64 -4.03 -0.74 2.75
CA ILE A 64 -3.06 -0.53 3.81
C ILE A 64 -2.90 -1.77 4.67
N SER A 65 -4.01 -2.43 4.97
CA SER A 65 -4.05 -3.66 5.77
C SER A 65 -3.35 -4.80 5.05
N ALA A 66 -3.57 -4.95 3.73
CA ALA A 66 -2.91 -5.97 2.93
C ALA A 66 -1.38 -5.84 3.00
N GLY A 67 -0.84 -4.62 2.93
CA GLY A 67 0.58 -4.36 3.13
C GLY A 67 1.13 -4.99 4.43
N HIS A 68 0.48 -4.70 5.55
CA HIS A 68 0.93 -5.14 6.89
C HIS A 68 0.75 -6.64 7.14
N PHE A 69 -0.39 -7.19 6.72
CA PHE A 69 -0.75 -8.57 7.06
C PHE A 69 -0.29 -9.59 6.02
N GLU A 70 -0.06 -9.18 4.77
CA GLU A 70 0.26 -10.10 3.68
C GLU A 70 1.65 -9.86 3.09
N PHE A 71 2.05 -8.61 2.80
CA PHE A 71 3.20 -8.34 1.94
C PHE A 71 4.51 -8.09 2.68
N TYR A 72 4.55 -7.20 3.68
CA TYR A 72 5.84 -6.73 4.23
C TYR A 72 6.64 -7.85 4.91
N GLN A 73 5.97 -8.73 5.64
CA GLN A 73 6.65 -9.87 6.28
C GLN A 73 7.21 -10.83 5.23
N GLN A 74 6.46 -11.10 4.15
CA GLN A 74 6.92 -11.99 3.08
C GLN A 74 8.11 -11.39 2.32
N LEU A 75 8.09 -10.09 2.01
CA LEU A 75 9.24 -9.39 1.41
C LEU A 75 10.48 -9.48 2.31
N ILE A 76 10.32 -9.23 3.62
CA ILE A 76 11.44 -9.32 4.56
C ILE A 76 11.97 -10.76 4.66
N GLU A 77 11.08 -11.75 4.64
CA GLU A 77 11.48 -13.16 4.70
C GLU A 77 12.19 -13.59 3.41
N GLU A 78 11.79 -13.09 2.24
CA GLU A 78 12.52 -13.28 0.99
C GLU A 78 13.98 -12.84 1.12
N GLY A 79 14.18 -11.61 1.60
CA GLY A 79 15.53 -11.09 1.84
C GLY A 79 16.34 -11.95 2.80
N ARG A 80 15.72 -12.59 3.80
CA ARG A 80 16.40 -13.51 4.72
C ARG A 80 16.75 -14.83 4.06
N GLU A 81 15.84 -15.41 3.27
CA GLU A 81 16.10 -16.66 2.52
C GLU A 81 17.28 -16.49 1.57
N TYR A 82 17.42 -15.33 0.92
CA TYR A 82 18.55 -14.99 0.05
C TYR A 82 19.78 -14.42 0.78
N GLN A 83 19.77 -14.41 2.13
CA GLN A 83 20.85 -13.92 2.99
C GLN A 83 21.25 -12.45 2.71
N ASP A 84 20.33 -11.64 2.20
CA ASP A 84 20.53 -10.22 1.89
C ASP A 84 20.24 -9.33 3.11
N THR A 85 21.16 -9.37 4.07
CA THR A 85 21.01 -8.64 5.34
C THR A 85 20.93 -7.12 5.15
N GLY A 86 21.54 -6.58 4.09
CA GLY A 86 21.49 -5.16 3.75
C GLY A 86 20.11 -4.72 3.25
N ALA A 87 19.50 -5.50 2.36
CA ALA A 87 18.14 -5.28 1.89
C ALA A 87 17.14 -5.40 3.04
N VAL A 88 17.25 -6.44 3.87
CA VAL A 88 16.39 -6.65 5.06
C VAL A 88 16.47 -5.46 6.02
N ALA A 89 17.67 -5.01 6.36
CA ALA A 89 17.84 -3.85 7.24
C ALA A 89 17.24 -2.57 6.65
N THR A 90 17.26 -2.44 5.33
CA THR A 90 16.65 -1.30 4.61
C THR A 90 15.12 -1.39 4.61
N GLY A 91 14.55 -2.56 4.31
CA GLY A 91 13.11 -2.80 4.39
C GLY A 91 12.54 -2.51 5.78
N VAL A 92 13.22 -2.95 6.85
CA VAL A 92 12.81 -2.65 8.24
C VAL A 92 12.85 -1.15 8.54
N ARG A 93 13.75 -0.37 7.93
CA ARG A 93 13.73 1.09 8.08
C ARG A 93 12.56 1.74 7.34
N LEU A 94 12.22 1.23 6.16
CA LEU A 94 11.11 1.73 5.34
C LEU A 94 9.75 1.53 6.02
N LEU A 95 9.60 0.48 6.85
CA LEU A 95 8.40 0.29 7.67
C LEU A 95 8.06 1.51 8.54
N LYS A 96 9.04 2.31 8.97
CA LYS A 96 8.75 3.53 9.75
C LYS A 96 7.96 4.57 8.95
N ILE A 97 8.23 4.69 7.65
CA ILE A 97 7.50 5.59 6.75
C ILE A 97 6.08 5.05 6.56
N ILE A 98 5.96 3.73 6.38
CA ILE A 98 4.69 3.03 6.21
C ILE A 98 3.81 3.16 7.46
N ASP A 99 4.38 2.98 8.66
CA ASP A 99 3.65 3.09 9.93
C ASP A 99 3.07 4.49 10.12
N ALA A 100 3.85 5.53 9.81
CA ALA A 100 3.37 6.92 9.87
C ALA A 100 2.19 7.15 8.91
N SER A 101 2.28 6.64 7.67
CA SER A 101 1.17 6.74 6.71
C SER A 101 -0.07 5.96 7.15
N THR A 102 0.13 4.83 7.83
CA THR A 102 -0.95 3.99 8.34
C THR A 102 -1.72 4.72 9.42
N GLN A 103 -1.01 5.36 10.35
CA GLN A 103 -1.63 6.16 11.40
C GLN A 103 -2.49 7.29 10.82
N GLN A 104 -1.98 8.03 9.85
CA GLN A 104 -2.74 9.12 9.22
C GLN A 104 -3.98 8.60 8.47
N ALA A 105 -3.90 7.45 7.80
CA ALA A 105 -5.04 6.85 7.12
C ALA A 105 -6.15 6.41 8.09
N LEU A 106 -5.78 5.85 9.25
CA LEU A 106 -6.74 5.48 10.31
C LEU A 106 -7.39 6.72 10.93
N GLU A 107 -6.63 7.81 11.10
CA GLU A 107 -7.16 9.09 11.55
C GLU A 107 -8.13 9.69 10.51
N PHE A 108 -7.81 9.56 9.21
CA PHE A 108 -8.68 10.00 8.13
C PHE A 108 -9.99 9.21 8.09
N GLU A 109 -9.95 7.87 8.17
CA GLU A 109 -11.14 7.01 8.30
C GLU A 109 -12.02 7.46 9.47
N SER A 110 -11.41 7.62 10.65
CA SER A 110 -12.11 8.03 11.88
C SER A 110 -12.76 9.42 11.75
N ARG A 111 -12.08 10.36 11.08
CA ARG A 111 -12.59 11.72 10.89
C ARG A 111 -13.79 11.79 9.95
N TYR A 112 -13.81 10.96 8.90
CA TYR A 112 -14.77 11.03 7.80
C TYR A 112 -15.83 9.94 7.83
N ASP A 113 -16.46 9.77 9.00
CA ASP A 113 -17.66 8.96 9.12
C ASP A 113 -18.86 9.53 8.31
N GLN A 114 -19.97 8.79 8.29
CA GLN A 114 -21.15 9.16 7.49
C GLN A 114 -21.80 10.50 7.89
N SER A 115 -21.51 11.01 9.08
CA SER A 115 -22.11 12.23 9.65
C SER A 115 -21.16 13.42 9.72
N ALA A 116 -19.85 13.20 9.53
CA ALA A 116 -18.83 14.22 9.68
C ALA A 116 -19.02 15.42 8.73
N PRO A 117 -18.70 16.65 9.17
CA PRO A 117 -18.63 17.81 8.29
C PRO A 117 -17.51 17.63 7.27
N LEU A 118 -17.72 18.08 6.03
CA LEU A 118 -16.76 17.92 4.93
C LEU A 118 -15.98 19.20 4.62
N THR A 119 -16.02 20.20 5.51
CA THR A 119 -15.41 21.52 5.28
C THR A 119 -13.91 21.46 5.02
N ASP A 120 -13.22 20.50 5.65
CA ASP A 120 -11.77 20.35 5.54
C ASP A 120 -11.36 19.21 4.61
N LEU A 121 -12.32 18.52 3.98
CA LEU A 121 -12.09 17.29 3.22
C LEU A 121 -11.05 17.47 2.12
N ALA A 122 -11.09 18.59 1.40
CA ALA A 122 -10.12 18.87 0.35
C ALA A 122 -8.69 19.01 0.88
N ALA A 123 -8.51 19.67 2.03
CA ALA A 123 -7.20 19.85 2.64
C ALA A 123 -6.65 18.52 3.16
N ASP A 124 -7.49 17.75 3.87
CA ASP A 124 -7.09 16.46 4.42
C ASP A 124 -6.78 15.43 3.33
N LEU A 125 -7.54 15.42 2.22
CA LEU A 125 -7.24 14.56 1.07
C LEU A 125 -5.91 14.92 0.42
N SER A 126 -5.57 16.21 0.38
CA SER A 126 -4.26 16.65 -0.13
C SER A 126 -3.12 16.16 0.77
N GLU A 127 -3.27 16.32 2.09
CA GLU A 127 -2.28 15.87 3.06
C GLU A 127 -2.12 14.34 3.03
N LEU A 128 -3.23 13.61 2.96
CA LEU A 128 -3.24 12.16 2.83
C LEU A 128 -2.55 11.71 1.53
N ALA A 129 -2.79 12.40 0.41
CA ALA A 129 -2.15 12.07 -0.87
C ALA A 129 -0.63 12.23 -0.83
N GLU A 130 -0.11 13.28 -0.18
CA GLU A 130 1.33 13.51 -0.03
C GLU A 130 1.99 12.40 0.82
N THR A 131 1.35 12.02 1.92
CA THR A 131 1.83 10.93 2.77
C THR A 131 1.77 9.59 2.05
N LEU A 132 0.69 9.31 1.30
CA LEU A 132 0.57 8.10 0.50
C LEU A 132 1.61 8.06 -0.62
N ALA A 133 1.97 9.18 -1.24
CA ALA A 133 3.06 9.21 -2.22
C ALA A 133 4.41 8.79 -1.61
N SER A 134 4.68 9.23 -0.37
CA SER A 134 5.87 8.81 0.38
C SER A 134 5.81 7.31 0.72
N ARG A 135 4.63 6.81 1.09
CA ARG A 135 4.39 5.37 1.31
C ARG A 135 4.64 4.56 0.04
N PHE A 136 4.08 4.95 -1.10
CA PHE A 136 4.25 4.22 -2.36
C PHE A 136 5.72 4.13 -2.76
N THR A 137 6.47 5.23 -2.59
CA THR A 137 7.93 5.23 -2.82
C THR A 137 8.66 4.23 -1.90
N ALA A 138 8.27 4.15 -0.64
CA ALA A 138 8.84 3.19 0.31
C ALA A 138 8.50 1.74 -0.05
N GLU A 139 7.26 1.48 -0.47
CA GLU A 139 6.80 0.15 -0.91
C GLU A 139 7.49 -0.28 -2.21
N ASP A 140 7.64 0.62 -3.18
CA ASP A 140 8.40 0.37 -4.43
C ASP A 140 9.85 0.02 -4.12
N GLN A 141 10.47 0.76 -3.19
CA GLN A 141 11.82 0.46 -2.76
C GLN A 141 11.90 -0.90 -2.04
N MET A 142 10.91 -1.28 -1.23
CA MET A 142 10.86 -2.60 -0.60
C MET A 142 10.77 -3.71 -1.66
N ILE A 143 9.83 -3.62 -2.60
CA ILE A 143 9.68 -4.61 -3.69
C ILE A 143 10.98 -4.71 -4.49
N SER A 144 11.57 -3.58 -4.87
CA SER A 144 12.78 -3.55 -5.68
C SER A 144 13.96 -4.29 -5.01
N ILE A 145 14.22 -4.01 -3.73
CA ILE A 145 15.42 -4.53 -3.06
C ILE A 145 15.22 -5.92 -2.43
N LEU A 146 13.98 -6.29 -2.09
CA LEU A 146 13.68 -7.55 -1.41
C LEU A 146 13.10 -8.64 -2.33
N HIS A 147 12.63 -8.26 -3.52
CA HIS A 147 11.94 -9.18 -4.42
C HIS A 147 12.51 -9.14 -5.83
N ASP A 148 12.51 -7.98 -6.49
CA ASP A 148 12.97 -7.86 -7.87
C ASP A 148 14.46 -8.20 -8.01
N ALA A 149 15.27 -7.76 -7.04
CA ALA A 149 16.70 -8.06 -6.96
C ALA A 149 17.00 -9.58 -6.91
N HIS A 150 16.03 -10.40 -6.50
CA HIS A 150 16.19 -11.85 -6.38
C HIS A 150 15.56 -12.62 -7.55
N LEU A 151 14.79 -11.97 -8.45
CA LEU A 151 14.18 -12.60 -9.63
C LEU A 151 15.20 -13.33 -10.51
N ALA A 152 16.35 -12.72 -10.80
CA ALA A 152 17.40 -13.37 -11.60
C ALA A 152 18.01 -14.61 -10.91
N ARG A 153 17.97 -14.67 -9.58
CA ARG A 153 18.43 -15.81 -8.77
C ARG A 153 17.35 -16.89 -8.62
N LYS A 154 16.08 -16.56 -8.88
CA LYS A 154 14.96 -17.54 -8.93
C LYS A 154 14.98 -18.34 -10.23
N THR A 155 15.46 -17.76 -11.34
CA THR A 155 15.40 -18.37 -12.68
C THR A 155 16.66 -19.10 -13.15
N GLY A 156 17.75 -19.11 -12.36
CA GLY A 156 19.04 -19.72 -12.71
C GLY A 156 19.38 -20.90 -11.82
#